data_AF-A0A9D4BII9-F1
#
_entry.id   AF-A0A9D4BII9-F1
#
_cell.length_a   1.000
_cell.length_b   1.000
_cell.length_c   1.000
_cell.angle_alpha   90.00
_cell.angle_beta   90.00
_cell.angle_gamma   90.00
#
_symmetry.space_group_name_H-M   'P 1'
#
loop_
_entity.id
_entity.type
_entity.pdbx_description
1 polymer ?
#
loop_
_entity_poly.entity_id
_entity_poly.type
_entity_poly.pdbx_seq_one_letter_code
_entity_poly.pdbx_strand_id
1 'polypeptide(L)' 'MYALVVWLENGIEVEGVIPISWVDFIENVIYWPPGVDAKPYIEKLSTPLITSWRSFPLKKVKHKSGE' A
#
# COMPACT_ATOMS: atom_id res chain seq x y z
N MET A 1 -11.56 -3.56 -2.99
CA MET A 1 -11.68 -3.05 -1.62
C MET A 1 -10.46 -2.21 -1.32
N TYR A 2 -10.62 -1.04 -0.71
CA TYR A 2 -9.54 -0.07 -0.45
C TYR A 2 -9.37 0.15 1.05
N ALA A 3 -8.15 0.48 1.48
CA ALA A 3 -7.86 0.90 2.85
C ALA A 3 -7.14 2.24 2.87
N LEU A 4 -7.57 3.11 3.78
CA LEU A 4 -6.81 4.28 4.20
C LEU A 4 -5.78 3.83 5.22
N VAL A 5 -4.51 3.95 4.88
CA VAL A 5 -3.39 3.50 5.69
C VAL A 5 -2.33 4.59 5.81
N VAL A 6 -1.51 4.47 6.84
CA VAL A 6 -0.31 5.27 7.05
C VAL A 6 0.88 4.32 7.02
N TRP A 7 1.87 4.62 6.20
CA TRP A 7 3.13 3.88 6.11
C TRP A 7 4.32 4.80 6.31
N LEU A 8 5.48 4.22 6.61
CA LEU A 8 6.72 4.96 6.78
C LEU A 8 7.56 4.89 5.50
N GLU A 9 7.75 6.02 4.84
CA GLU A 9 8.61 6.15 3.66
C GLU A 9 9.75 7.12 3.97
N ASN A 10 11.00 6.67 3.86
CA ASN A 10 12.19 7.50 4.11
C ASN A 10 12.17 8.26 5.46
N GLY A 11 11.57 7.66 6.49
CA GLY A 11 11.45 8.25 7.84
C GLY A 11 10.28 9.22 8.01
N ILE A 12 9.44 9.41 6.98
CA ILE A 12 8.26 10.27 7.01
C ILE A 12 7.00 9.38 6.99
N GLU A 13 6.03 9.72 7.83
CA GLU A 13 4.72 9.07 7.80
C GLU A 13 3.90 9.63 6.63
N VAL A 14 3.55 8.76 5.69
CA VAL A 14 2.74 9.06 4.52
C VAL A 14 1.38 8.40 4.69
N GLU A 15 0.32 9.17 4.44
CA GLU A 15 -1.05 8.67 4.45
C GLU A 15 -1.59 8.54 3.03
N GLY A 16 -2.31 7.46 2.75
CA GLY A 16 -2.95 7.28 1.46
C GLY A 16 -3.98 6.16 1.43
N VAL A 17 -4.82 6.20 0.40
CA VAL A 17 -5.81 5.16 0.11
C VAL A 17 -5.22 4.20 -0.92
N ILE A 18 -5.08 2.93 -0.55
CA ILE A 18 -4.52 1.89 -1.43
C ILE A 18 -5.41 0.65 -1.47
N PRO A 19 -5.28 -0.21 -2.50
CA PRO A 19 -5.95 -1.50 -2.51
C PRO A 19 -5.56 -2.34 -1.29
N ILE A 20 -6.53 -3.02 -0.67
CA ILE A 20 -6.24 -3.89 0.50
C ILE A 20 -5.27 -5.01 0.13
N SER A 21 -5.29 -5.47 -1.11
CA SER A 21 -4.35 -6.47 -1.64
C SER A 21 -2.89 -6.01 -1.61
N TRP A 22 -2.63 -4.73 -1.40
CA TRP A 22 -1.28 -4.17 -1.29
C TRP A 22 -0.80 -4.12 0.15
N VAL A 23 -1.64 -4.46 1.12
CA VAL A 23 -1.31 -4.46 2.53
C VAL A 23 -1.07 -5.90 2.98
N ASP A 24 0.13 -6.16 3.50
CA ASP A 24 0.43 -7.39 4.22
C ASP A 24 0.23 -7.15 5.72
N PHE A 25 -0.88 -7.64 6.26
CA PHE A 25 -1.19 -7.49 7.68
C PHE A 25 -0.39 -8.44 8.58
N ILE A 26 0.22 -9.49 8.01
CA ILE A 26 1.02 -10.47 8.77
C ILE A 26 2.42 -9.90 8.98
N GLU A 27 3.04 -9.47 7.89
CA GLU A 27 4.38 -8.85 7.91
C GLU A 27 4.34 -7.36 8.29
N ASN A 28 3.15 -6.78 8.42
CA ASN A 28 2.90 -5.39 8.77
C ASN A 28 3.61 -4.40 7.83
N VAL A 29 3.45 -4.62 6.53
CA VAL A 29 4.02 -3.80 5.46
C VAL A 29 2.97 -3.46 4.42
N ILE A 30 3.23 -2.41 3.64
CA ILE A 30 2.54 -2.19 2.37
C ILE A 30 3.50 -2.44 1.21
N TYR A 31 2.96 -2.88 0.08
CA TYR A 31 3.67 -2.99 -1.18
C TYR A 31 3.33 -1.79 -2.06
N TRP A 32 4.35 -1.24 -2.71
CA TRP A 32 4.23 -0.10 -3.60
C TRP A 32 4.88 -0.39 -4.94
N PRO A 33 4.23 -0.07 -6.07
CA PRO A 33 4.77 -0.37 -7.38
C PRO A 33 6.06 0.41 -7.65
N PRO A 34 6.98 -0.14 -8.46
CA PRO A 34 8.17 0.58 -8.88
C PRO A 34 7.78 1.74 -9.82
N GLY A 35 8.44 2.89 -9.67
CA GLY A 35 8.19 4.08 -10.49
C GLY A 35 7.73 5.27 -9.65
N VAL A 36 7.37 6.37 -10.33
CA VAL A 36 6.94 7.63 -9.70
C VAL A 36 5.41 7.68 -9.54
N ASP A 37 4.65 6.98 -10.39
CA ASP A 37 3.19 7.05 -10.41
C ASP A 37 2.53 5.69 -10.12
N ALA A 38 1.79 5.62 -9.02
CA ALA A 38 1.06 4.43 -8.59
C ALA A 38 -0.37 4.36 -9.17
N LYS A 39 -0.91 5.45 -9.76
CA LYS A 39 -2.26 5.49 -10.34
C LYS A 39 -2.52 4.38 -11.36
N PRO A 40 -1.65 4.12 -12.36
CA PRO A 40 -1.94 3.08 -13.35
C PRO A 40 -2.02 1.67 -12.73
N TYR A 41 -1.33 1.44 -11.62
CA TYR A 41 -1.37 0.17 -10.89
C TYR A 41 -2.63 0.05 -10.01
N ILE A 42 -3.05 1.18 -9.42
CA ILE A 42 -4.31 1.27 -8.66
C ILE A 42 -5.52 1.06 -9.58
N GLU A 43 -5.56 1.73 -10.73
CA GLU A 43 -6.66 1.60 -11.71
C GLU A 43 -6.79 0.18 -12.26
N LYS A 44 -5.65 -0.51 -12.47
CA LYS A 44 -5.61 -1.90 -12.91
C LYS A 44 -5.82 -2.91 -11.78
N LEU A 45 -5.94 -2.46 -10.53
CA LEU A 45 -5.97 -3.30 -9.33
C LEU A 45 -4.85 -4.35 -9.33
N SER A 46 -3.65 -3.95 -9.77
CA SER A 46 -2.55 -4.88 -9.97
C SER A 46 -2.16 -5.53 -8.64
N THR A 47 -2.01 -6.85 -8.63
CA THR A 47 -1.50 -7.57 -7.45
C THR A 47 0.00 -7.28 -7.29
N PRO A 48 0.49 -7.00 -6.07
CA PRO A 48 1.90 -6.77 -5.84
C PRO A 48 2.74 -7.98 -6.28
N LEU A 49 3.79 -7.71 -7.06
CA LEU A 49 4.81 -8.71 -7.36
C LEU A 49 5.93 -8.55 -6.34
N ILE A 50 6.04 -9.48 -5.39
CA ILE A 50 6.96 -9.44 -4.24
C ILE A 50 8.42 -9.13 -4.66
N THR A 51 8.84 -9.57 -5.85
CA THR A 51 10.21 -9.36 -6.35
C THR A 51 10.46 -8.00 -6.97
N SER A 52 9.43 -7.26 -7.37
CA SER A 52 9.57 -6.01 -8.15
C SER A 52 8.99 -4.78 -7.46
N TRP A 53 8.10 -5.00 -6.48
CA TRP A 53 7.46 -3.93 -5.72
C TRP A 53 8.28 -3.61 -4.49
N ARG A 54 8.31 -2.33 -4.13
CA ARG A 54 8.93 -1.86 -2.90
C ARG A 54 8.02 -2.21 -1.73
N SER A 55 8.60 -2.39 -0.55
CA SER A 55 7.83 -2.54 0.68
C SER A 55 8.13 -1.40 1.64
N PHE A 56 7.09 -0.95 2.35
CA PHE A 56 7.20 0.07 3.38
C PHE A 56 6.55 -0.42 4.68
N PRO A 57 7.13 -0.13 5.85
CA PRO A 57 6.51 -0.47 7.13
C PRO A 57 5.13 0.17 7.26
N LEU A 58 4.12 -0.64 7.54
CA LEU A 58 2.78 -0.17 7.86
C LEU A 58 2.79 0.38 9.29
N LYS A 59 2.27 1.60 9.47
CA LYS A 59 2.17 2.26 10.78
C LYS A 59 0.77 2.21 11.34
N LYS A 60 -0.25 2.47 10.50
CA LYS A 60 -1.64 2.54 10.94
C LYS A 60 -2.59 2.18 9.82
N VAL A 61 -3.69 1.51 10.18
CA VAL A 61 -4.85 1.31 9.30
C VAL A 61 -5.98 2.14 9.86
N LYS A 62 -6.44 3.15 9.11
CA LYS A 62 -7.44 4.12 9.57
C LYS A 62 -8.86 3.74 9.16
N HIS A 63 -9.04 3.25 7.94
CA HIS A 63 -10.35 2.85 7.42
C HIS A 63 -10.20 1.73 6.40
N LYS A 64 -11.10 0.75 6.41
CA LYS A 64 -11.23 -0.26 5.36
C LYS A 64 -12.57 -0.01 4.69
N SER A 65 -12.58 0.48 3.45
CA SER A 65 -13.82 0.71 2.72
C SER A 65 -14.24 -0.59 2.03
N GLY A 66 -15.26 -1.23 2.59
CA GLY A 66 -15.71 -2.57 2.20
C GLY A 66 -16.70 -3.26 3.15
N GLU A 67 -17.03 -2.63 4.29
CA GLU A 67 -18.18 -2.94 5.15
C GLU A 67 -19.10 -1.72 5.22
#